data_AF-A0AAF0LRM2-F1
#
_entry.id   AF-A0AAF0LRM2-F1
#
_cell.length_a   1.000
_cell.length_b   1.000
_cell.length_c   1.000
_cell.angle_alpha   90.00
_cell.angle_beta   90.00
_cell.angle_gamma   90.00
#
_symmetry.space_group_name_H-M   'P 1'
#
loop_
_entity.id
_entity.type
_entity.pdbx_description
1 polymer ?
#
loop_
_entity_poly.entity_id
_entity_poly.type
_entity_poly.pdbx_seq_one_letter_code
_entity_poly.pdbx_strand_id
1 'polypeptide(L)'
;MASPPADLAWIGFTKEQHDILETLHFIGNNGWDRNGQSDEMMPRLLAQAAAADLSLARIKEAMAAVGHSRNELHQLDRWESKRTTGRFGR
;
A
#
# COMPACT_ATOMS: atom_id res chain seq x y z
N MET A 1 15.84 -12.13 -1.22
CA MET A 1 14.88 -12.09 -2.33
C MET A 1 15.31 -10.98 -3.26
N ALA A 2 15.39 -11.23 -4.56
CA ALA A 2 15.77 -10.22 -5.54
C ALA A 2 14.54 -9.33 -5.80
N SER A 3 14.63 -8.03 -5.49
CA SER A 3 13.62 -7.08 -5.94
C SER A 3 13.59 -7.10 -7.46
N PRO A 4 12.41 -7.17 -8.10
CA PRO A 4 12.33 -6.99 -9.55
C PRO A 4 12.99 -5.66 -9.93
N PRO A 5 13.59 -5.55 -11.12
CA PRO A 5 14.17 -4.28 -11.57
C PRO A 5 13.11 -3.18 -11.46
N ALA A 6 13.46 -2.09 -10.76
CA ALA A 6 12.54 -1.01 -10.39
C ALA A 6 11.78 -0.44 -11.60
N ASP A 7 12.38 -0.52 -12.78
CA ASP A 7 11.82 -0.03 -14.05
C ASP A 7 10.62 -0.83 -14.58
N LEU A 8 10.39 -2.05 -14.07
CA LEU A 8 9.27 -2.92 -14.48
C LEU A 8 8.15 -2.97 -13.44
N ALA A 9 8.46 -2.67 -12.19
CA ALA A 9 7.44 -2.49 -11.17
C ALA A 9 6.68 -1.19 -11.50
N TRP A 10 5.35 -1.24 -11.49
CA TRP A 10 4.49 -0.05 -11.64
C TRP A 10 4.35 0.54 -13.05
N ILE A 11 4.54 -0.26 -14.11
CA ILE A 11 4.15 0.15 -15.46
C ILE A 11 2.65 0.48 -15.50
N GLY A 12 2.31 1.64 -16.09
CA GLY A 12 0.93 2.11 -16.24
C GLY A 12 0.39 2.93 -15.07
N PHE A 13 1.24 3.27 -14.09
CA PHE A 13 0.93 4.22 -13.02
C PHE A 13 1.57 5.58 -13.30
N THR A 14 0.93 6.65 -12.83
CA THR A 14 1.54 7.99 -12.86
C THR A 14 2.70 8.07 -11.87
N LYS A 15 3.53 9.12 -11.97
CA LYS A 15 4.64 9.32 -11.02
C LYS A 15 4.15 9.38 -9.56
N GLU A 16 3.06 10.08 -9.30
CA GLU A 16 2.48 10.19 -7.96
C GLU A 16 2.01 8.82 -7.44
N GLN A 17 1.31 8.05 -8.29
CA GLN A 17 0.88 6.69 -7.94
C GLN A 17 2.06 5.76 -7.71
N HIS A 18 3.12 5.90 -8.49
CA HIS A 18 4.37 5.15 -8.34
C HIS A 18 5.00 5.42 -6.96
N ASP A 19 5.18 6.68 -6.58
CA ASP A 19 5.80 7.04 -5.29
C ASP A 19 4.98 6.49 -4.09
N ILE A 20 3.65 6.47 -4.22
CA ILE A 20 2.75 5.86 -3.24
C ILE A 20 2.94 4.35 -3.18
N LEU A 21 2.97 3.67 -4.33
CA LEU A 21 3.16 2.20 -4.41
C LEU A 21 4.54 1.79 -3.88
N GLU A 22 5.58 2.57 -4.17
CA GLU A 22 6.94 2.33 -3.65
C GLU A 22 6.97 2.42 -2.12
N THR A 23 6.29 3.44 -1.56
CA THR A 23 6.18 3.61 -0.11
C THR A 23 5.40 2.46 0.53
N LEU A 24 4.30 2.03 -0.08
CA LEU A 24 3.53 0.88 0.38
C LEU A 24 4.32 -0.43 0.28
N HIS A 25 5.10 -0.61 -0.78
CA HIS A 25 5.99 -1.74 -0.97
C HIS A 25 7.04 -1.81 0.14
N PHE A 26 7.68 -0.68 0.45
CA PHE A 26 8.61 -0.56 1.57
C PHE A 26 7.95 -0.94 2.90
N ILE A 27 6.76 -0.42 3.21
CA ILE A 27 6.05 -0.73 4.46
C ILE A 27 5.67 -2.22 4.53
N GLY A 28 5.18 -2.78 3.43
CA GLY A 28 4.80 -4.18 3.35
C GLY A 28 6.00 -5.12 3.56
N ASN A 29 7.15 -4.80 2.99
CA ASN A 29 8.39 -5.55 3.20
C ASN A 29 8.89 -5.50 4.65
N ASN A 30 8.45 -4.50 5.42
CA ASN A 30 8.68 -4.39 6.87
C ASN A 30 7.53 -5.00 7.70
N GLY A 31 6.71 -5.87 7.10
CA GLY A 31 5.70 -6.67 7.80
C GLY A 31 4.43 -5.92 8.19
N TRP A 32 4.18 -4.74 7.62
CA TRP A 32 3.02 -3.90 7.98
C TRP A 32 2.98 -3.57 9.47
N ASP A 33 4.15 -3.37 10.08
CA ASP A 33 4.27 -3.14 11.51
C ASP A 33 3.37 -1.99 11.97
N ARG A 34 2.71 -2.17 13.11
CA ARG A 34 1.74 -1.23 13.68
C ARG A 34 2.36 -0.52 14.84
N ASN A 35 3.12 0.52 14.53
CA ASN A 35 3.70 1.44 15.49
C ASN A 35 3.09 2.85 15.32
N GLY A 36 3.41 3.76 16.25
CA GLY A 36 2.86 5.12 16.24
C GLY A 36 3.10 5.88 14.93
N GLN A 37 4.22 5.64 14.27
CA GLN A 37 4.53 6.26 12.97
C GLN A 37 3.63 5.72 11.86
N SER A 38 3.49 4.40 11.75
CA SER A 38 2.61 3.77 10.76
C SER A 38 1.14 4.14 10.96
N ASP A 39 0.68 4.30 12.22
CA ASP A 39 -0.71 4.64 12.54
C ASP A 39 -1.08 6.06 12.08
N GLU A 40 -0.12 6.99 12.12
CA GLU A 40 -0.29 8.34 11.58
C GLU A 40 -0.13 8.39 10.05
N MET A 41 0.84 7.63 9.51
CA MET A 41 1.24 7.69 8.11
C MET A 41 0.27 6.93 7.18
N MET A 42 -0.12 5.70 7.52
CA MET A 42 -0.89 4.83 6.63
C MET A 42 -2.24 5.42 6.22
N PRO A 43 -3.06 6.00 7.12
CA PRO A 43 -4.30 6.65 6.71
C PRO A 43 -4.09 7.82 5.74
N ARG A 44 -3.01 8.61 5.92
CA ARG A 44 -2.67 9.72 5.03
C ARG A 44 -2.22 9.23 3.66
N LEU A 45 -1.35 8.21 3.63
CA LEU A 45 -0.86 7.61 2.40
C LEU A 45 -1.99 7.00 1.56
N LEU A 46 -2.93 6.30 2.20
CA LEU A 46 -4.12 5.76 1.53
C LEU A 46 -5.10 6.86 1.09
N ALA A 47 -5.18 7.99 1.80
CA ALA A 47 -5.95 9.14 1.35
C ALA A 47 -5.32 9.81 0.11
N GLN A 48 -3.98 9.90 0.06
CA GLN A 48 -3.25 10.36 -1.12
C GLN A 48 -3.46 9.43 -2.31
N ALA A 49 -3.45 8.11 -2.09
CA ALA A 49 -3.75 7.14 -3.13
C ALA A 49 -5.14 7.36 -3.73
N ALA A 50 -6.16 7.53 -2.87
CA ALA A 50 -7.51 7.83 -3.32
C ALA A 50 -7.61 9.17 -4.09
N ALA A 51 -6.87 10.20 -3.67
CA ALA A 51 -6.82 11.49 -4.36
C ALA A 51 -6.12 11.41 -5.73
N ALA A 52 -5.19 10.46 -5.89
CA ALA A 52 -4.49 10.17 -7.13
C ALA A 52 -5.22 9.13 -8.01
N ASP A 53 -6.54 8.92 -7.81
CA ASP A 53 -7.36 7.91 -8.51
C ASP A 53 -6.83 6.46 -8.42
N LEU A 54 -6.06 6.16 -7.37
CA LEU A 54 -5.49 4.84 -7.12
C LEU A 54 -6.32 4.09 -6.08
N SER A 55 -7.26 3.28 -6.56
CA SER A 55 -8.16 2.51 -5.69
C SER A 55 -7.42 1.42 -4.90
N LEU A 56 -7.96 1.05 -3.73
CA LEU A 56 -7.40 -0.02 -2.90
C LEU A 56 -7.28 -1.36 -3.65
N ALA A 57 -8.26 -1.69 -4.49
CA ALA A 57 -8.23 -2.89 -5.32
C ALA A 57 -7.03 -2.86 -6.27
N ARG A 58 -6.79 -1.72 -6.92
CA ARG A 58 -5.67 -1.55 -7.85
C ARG A 58 -4.32 -1.58 -7.14
N ILE A 59 -4.23 -1.02 -5.93
CA ILE A 59 -3.02 -1.14 -5.08
C ILE A 59 -2.73 -2.62 -4.78
N LYS A 60 -3.74 -3.38 -4.37
CA LYS A 60 -3.57 -4.80 -4.03
C LYS A 60 -3.15 -5.64 -5.22
N GLU A 61 -3.72 -5.38 -6.40
CA GLU A 61 -3.30 -6.02 -7.66
C GLU A 61 -1.83 -5.72 -7.97
N ALA A 62 -1.43 -4.46 -7.88
CA ALA A 62 -0.07 -4.03 -8.15
C ALA A 62 0.91 -4.69 -7.15
N MET A 63 0.59 -4.62 -5.86
CA MET A 63 1.42 -5.19 -4.80
C MET A 63 1.54 -6.72 -4.91
N ALA A 64 0.48 -7.41 -5.31
CA ALA A 64 0.52 -8.84 -5.60
C ALA A 64 1.46 -9.16 -6.77
N ALA A 65 1.46 -8.34 -7.82
CA ALA A 65 2.31 -8.53 -8.99
C ALA A 65 3.82 -8.44 -8.66
N VAL A 66 4.19 -7.68 -7.62
CA VAL A 66 5.59 -7.58 -7.13
C VAL A 66 5.90 -8.53 -5.96
N GLY A 67 4.99 -9.45 -5.63
CA GLY A 67 5.27 -10.57 -4.73
C GLY A 67 4.62 -10.52 -3.33
N HIS A 68 3.77 -9.53 -3.03
CA HIS A 68 3.03 -9.52 -1.75
C HIS A 68 1.96 -10.62 -1.74
N SER A 69 1.94 -11.41 -0.68
CA SER A 69 0.96 -12.47 -0.48
C SER A 69 -0.42 -11.91 -0.14
N ARG A 70 -1.46 -12.72 -0.38
CA ARG A 70 -2.84 -12.36 -0.02
C ARG A 70 -3.01 -12.05 1.48
N ASN A 71 -2.22 -12.69 2.34
CA ASN A 71 -2.27 -12.46 3.79
C ASN A 71 -1.68 -11.10 4.17
N GLU A 72 -0.57 -10.70 3.54
CA GLU A 72 0.01 -9.37 3.69
C GLU A 72 -0.95 -8.29 3.21
N LEU A 73 -1.59 -8.51 2.06
CA LEU A 73 -2.55 -7.56 1.47
C LEU A 73 -3.84 -7.40 2.29
N HIS A 74 -4.17 -8.31 3.23
CA HIS A 74 -5.27 -8.07 4.17
C HIS A 74 -4.97 -6.93 5.15
N GLN A 75 -3.70 -6.61 5.40
CA GLN A 75 -3.35 -5.48 6.26
C GLN A 75 -3.78 -4.16 5.62
N LEU A 76 -3.71 -4.05 4.29
CA LEU A 76 -4.22 -2.89 3.56
C LEU A 76 -5.72 -2.68 3.78
N ASP A 77 -6.52 -3.75 3.83
CA ASP A 77 -7.96 -3.65 4.14
C ASP A 77 -8.18 -3.10 5.56
N ARG A 78 -7.36 -3.54 6.52
CA ARG A 78 -7.45 -3.07 7.91
C ARG A 78 -7.02 -1.61 8.05
N TRP A 79 -6.00 -1.18 7.31
CA TRP A 79 -5.57 0.22 7.23
C TRP A 79 -6.60 1.10 6.53
N GLU A 80 -7.26 0.59 5.50
CA GLU A 80 -8.34 1.33 4.84
C GLU A 80 -9.56 1.48 5.75
N SER A 81 -9.92 0.45 6.52
CA SER A 81 -10.92 0.58 7.58
C SER A 81 -10.53 1.64 8.60
N LYS A 82 -9.25 1.69 9.00
CA LYS A 82 -8.74 2.72 9.92
C LYS A 82 -8.90 4.12 9.33
N ARG A 83 -8.58 4.31 8.05
CA ARG A 83 -8.75 5.59 7.33
C ARG A 83 -10.21 6.03 7.27
N THR A 84 -11.12 5.12 6.94
CA THR A 84 -12.53 5.44 6.67
C THR A 84 -13.41 5.50 7.91
N THR A 85 -13.09 4.72 8.95
CA THR A 85 -13.92 4.58 10.17
C THR A 85 -13.22 5.02 11.46
N GLY A 86 -11.92 5.35 11.40
CA GLY A 86 -11.10 5.65 12.58
C GLY A 86 -10.67 4.42 13.39
N ARG A 87 -11.09 3.20 12.99
CA ARG A 87 -10.81 1.94 13.68
C ARG A 87 -10.26 0.88 12.74
N PHE A 88 -9.30 0.09 13.21
CA PHE A 88 -8.83 -1.07 12.46
C PHE A 88 -9.97 -2.06 12.22
N GLY A 89 -10.14 -2.49 10.97
CA GLY A 89 -11.09 -3.52 10.59
C GLY A 89 -10.72 -4.87 11.20
N ARG A 90 -11.72 -5.75 11.37
CA ARG A 90 -11.53 -7.12 11.84
C ARG A 90 -10.78 -7.95 10.79
#